data_AF-A0A0U1DZ47-F1
#
_entry.id   AF-A0A0U1DZ47-F1
#
_cell.length_a   1.000
_cell.length_b   1.000
_cell.length_c   1.000
_cell.angle_alpha   90.00
_cell.angle_beta   90.00
_cell.angle_gamma   90.00
#
_symmetry.space_group_name_H-M   'P 1'
#
loop_
_entity.id
_entity.type
_entity.pdbx_description
1 polymer ?
#
loop_
_entity_poly.entity_id
_entity_poly.type
_entity_poly.pdbx_seq_one_letter_code
_entity_poly.pdbx_strand_id
1 'polypeptide(L)'
;MSDIVTRARELLAGITPGPWIAEYSGEQGNCVIPADAQSTREAVCVTRLYHQQADAEFIAAAPQLVADLADRIESAESLLRALVDADDCWFDHNGDCQAHGFFDGPCAHEQAKQFLGMKEADRG
;
A
#
# COMPACT_ATOMS: atom_id res chain seq x y z
N MET A 1 9.57 8.17 9.76
CA MET A 1 8.50 7.88 8.78
C MET A 1 7.28 8.70 9.17
N SER A 2 6.47 9.18 8.22
CA SER A 2 5.26 9.93 8.54
C SER A 2 4.29 9.06 9.35
N ASP A 3 3.57 9.69 10.26
CA ASP A 3 2.59 9.08 11.16
C ASP A 3 1.63 8.13 10.43
N ILE A 4 1.12 8.57 9.28
CA ILE A 4 0.25 7.79 8.40
C ILE A 4 0.88 6.48 7.87
N VAL A 5 2.16 6.48 7.49
CA VAL A 5 2.82 5.28 6.97
C VAL A 5 3.06 4.28 8.10
N THR A 6 3.37 4.77 9.30
CA THR A 6 3.47 3.94 10.49
C THR A 6 2.12 3.30 10.80
N ARG A 7 1.04 4.09 10.90
CA ARG A 7 -0.34 3.59 11.10
C ARG A 7 -0.74 2.56 10.04
N ALA A 8 -0.40 2.80 8.77
CA ALA A 8 -0.67 1.87 7.68
C ALA A 8 0.03 0.52 7.89
N ARG A 9 1.32 0.53 8.27
CA ARG A 9 2.10 -0.68 8.52
C ARG A 9 1.59 -1.44 9.75
N GLU A 10 1.17 -0.74 10.78
CA GLU A 10 0.59 -1.34 11.99
C GLU A 10 -0.73 -2.04 11.67
N LEU A 11 -1.63 -1.38 10.93
CA LEU A 11 -2.91 -1.98 10.52
C LEU A 11 -2.74 -3.13 9.52
N LEU A 12 -1.69 -3.10 8.69
CA LEU A 12 -1.33 -4.21 7.80
C LEU A 12 -0.75 -5.41 8.57
N ALA A 13 -0.25 -5.22 9.79
CA ALA A 13 0.38 -6.28 10.55
C ALA A 13 -0.67 -7.27 11.06
N GLY A 14 -0.51 -8.55 10.67
CA GLY A 14 -1.39 -9.62 11.16
C GLY A 14 -2.69 -9.78 10.36
N ILE A 15 -2.88 -9.04 9.26
CA ILE A 15 -3.98 -9.33 8.34
C ILE A 15 -3.73 -10.64 7.61
N THR A 16 -4.80 -11.39 7.34
CA THR A 16 -4.74 -12.60 6.51
C THR A 16 -4.41 -12.23 5.06
N PRO A 17 -3.63 -13.03 4.32
CA PRO A 17 -3.53 -12.86 2.88
C PRO A 17 -4.92 -13.06 2.24
N GLY A 18 -5.36 -12.11 1.43
CA GLY A 18 -6.68 -12.14 0.80
C GLY A 18 -6.88 -13.35 -0.13
N PRO A 19 -8.13 -13.57 -0.61
CA PRO A 19 -9.29 -12.68 -0.49
C PRO A 19 -9.96 -12.72 0.89
N TRP A 20 -10.37 -11.55 1.38
CA TRP A 20 -11.11 -11.42 2.64
C TRP A 20 -12.61 -11.60 2.44
N ILE A 21 -13.26 -12.22 3.42
CA ILE A 21 -14.72 -12.28 3.52
C ILE A 21 -15.10 -11.38 4.69
N ALA A 22 -15.92 -10.36 4.43
CA ALA A 22 -16.15 -9.23 5.35
C ALA A 22 -17.03 -9.55 6.57
N GLU A 23 -17.51 -10.78 6.70
CA GLU A 23 -18.44 -11.12 7.77
C GLU A 23 -17.67 -11.33 9.06
N TYR A 24 -17.82 -10.43 10.03
CA TYR A 24 -17.53 -10.66 11.45
C TYR A 24 -18.84 -10.72 12.22
N SER A 25 -18.97 -11.73 13.06
CA SER A 25 -20.18 -11.98 13.82
C SER A 25 -19.85 -12.03 15.31
N GLY A 26 -20.35 -11.03 16.03
CA GLY A 26 -20.43 -10.99 17.49
C GLY A 26 -21.48 -12.00 18.00
N GLU A 27 -22.35 -11.64 18.95
CA GLU A 27 -23.32 -12.56 19.58
C GLU A 27 -24.19 -13.41 18.62
N GLN A 28 -24.23 -13.12 17.31
CA GLN A 28 -24.84 -13.94 16.26
C GLN A 28 -23.77 -14.31 15.20
N GLY A 29 -23.17 -15.50 15.28
CA GLY A 29 -21.94 -16.07 14.64
C GLY A 29 -21.86 -16.23 13.10
N ASN A 30 -20.63 -16.37 12.56
CA ASN A 30 -20.29 -16.83 11.20
C ASN A 30 -19.87 -18.28 11.23
N CYS A 31 -20.76 -19.24 11.03
CA CYS A 31 -20.38 -20.62 11.27
C CYS A 31 -20.67 -21.58 10.07
N VAL A 32 -19.73 -22.48 9.68
CA VAL A 32 -19.89 -23.67 8.78
C VAL A 32 -20.11 -25.07 9.44
N ILE A 33 -21.35 -25.56 9.48
CA ILE A 33 -21.80 -26.74 10.25
C ILE A 33 -21.26 -28.05 9.65
N PRO A 34 -20.56 -28.93 10.40
CA PRO A 34 -20.20 -30.27 9.94
C PRO A 34 -21.44 -31.10 9.61
N ALA A 35 -21.35 -31.90 8.56
CA ALA A 35 -22.49 -32.66 8.03
C ALA A 35 -23.00 -33.78 8.98
N ASP A 36 -22.19 -34.19 9.94
CA ASP A 36 -22.52 -35.18 10.96
C ASP A 36 -22.97 -34.56 12.30
N ALA A 37 -23.04 -33.23 12.39
CA ALA A 37 -23.50 -32.52 13.58
C ALA A 37 -24.92 -32.96 13.97
N GLN A 38 -25.08 -33.45 15.19
CA GLN A 38 -26.32 -34.00 15.73
C GLN A 38 -27.23 -32.93 16.35
N SER A 39 -26.78 -31.66 16.42
CA SER A 39 -27.57 -30.55 16.95
C SER A 39 -27.08 -29.19 16.46
N THR A 40 -27.96 -28.17 16.52
CA THR A 40 -27.62 -26.76 16.26
C THR A 40 -26.51 -26.24 17.19
N ARG A 41 -26.35 -26.85 18.38
CA ARG A 41 -25.28 -26.51 19.35
C ARG A 41 -23.91 -27.04 18.90
N GLU A 42 -23.86 -28.26 18.41
CA GLU A 42 -22.63 -28.87 17.88
C GLU A 42 -22.25 -28.23 16.55
N ALA A 43 -23.25 -27.97 15.71
CA ALA A 43 -23.19 -27.14 14.54
C ALA A 43 -22.45 -25.82 14.83
N VAL A 44 -22.90 -24.93 15.71
CA VAL A 44 -22.20 -23.65 15.95
C VAL A 44 -20.73 -23.80 16.42
N CYS A 45 -20.36 -24.91 17.08
CA CYS A 45 -19.01 -25.11 17.64
C CYS A 45 -17.88 -25.36 16.62
N VAL A 46 -18.16 -25.77 15.37
CA VAL A 46 -17.13 -26.34 14.46
C VAL A 46 -16.94 -25.52 13.17
N THR A 47 -17.50 -24.32 13.16
CA THR A 47 -18.25 -23.84 12.01
C THR A 47 -17.72 -22.42 11.83
N ARG A 48 -16.96 -22.22 10.74
CA ARG A 48 -16.04 -21.11 10.36
C ARG A 48 -16.32 -19.67 10.86
N LEU A 49 -16.11 -19.39 12.14
CA LEU A 49 -16.02 -18.02 12.69
C LEU A 49 -14.54 -17.59 12.68
N TYR A 50 -13.88 -17.62 11.51
CA TYR A 50 -12.43 -17.36 11.39
C TYR A 50 -12.16 -16.14 10.50
N HIS A 51 -12.44 -14.96 11.01
CA HIS A 51 -11.99 -13.68 10.43
C HIS A 51 -11.29 -12.97 11.57
N GLN A 52 -10.01 -12.71 11.35
CA GLN A 52 -9.16 -12.21 12.42
C GLN A 52 -9.59 -10.77 12.69
N GLN A 53 -9.69 -10.40 13.97
CA GLN A 53 -10.02 -9.03 14.39
C GLN A 53 -9.20 -7.98 13.63
N ALA A 54 -7.93 -8.29 13.32
CA ALA A 54 -7.05 -7.48 12.50
C ALA A 54 -7.58 -7.21 11.07
N ASP A 55 -8.21 -8.20 10.41
CA ASP A 55 -8.79 -8.02 9.07
C ASP A 55 -9.95 -7.03 9.10
N ALA A 56 -10.83 -7.17 10.11
CA ALA A 56 -11.98 -6.29 10.29
C ALA A 56 -11.54 -4.85 10.63
N GLU A 57 -10.55 -4.70 11.52
CA GLU A 57 -9.97 -3.42 11.88
C GLU A 57 -9.29 -2.74 10.67
N PHE A 58 -8.55 -3.50 9.87
CA PHE A 58 -7.93 -3.00 8.65
C PHE A 58 -8.98 -2.56 7.61
N ILE A 59 -9.99 -3.41 7.33
CA ILE A 59 -11.08 -3.10 6.38
C ILE A 59 -11.86 -1.86 6.84
N ALA A 60 -12.17 -1.74 8.13
CA ALA A 60 -12.87 -0.59 8.68
C ALA A 60 -12.05 0.71 8.55
N ALA A 61 -10.73 0.63 8.74
CA ALA A 61 -9.84 1.78 8.59
C ALA A 61 -9.48 2.11 7.12
N ALA A 62 -9.66 1.16 6.20
CA ALA A 62 -9.16 1.25 4.83
C ALA A 62 -9.63 2.49 4.06
N PRO A 63 -10.92 2.91 4.07
CA PRO A 63 -11.35 4.07 3.28
C PRO A 63 -10.60 5.36 3.66
N GLN A 64 -10.51 5.65 4.96
CA GLN A 64 -9.81 6.84 5.43
C GLN A 64 -8.29 6.70 5.24
N LEU A 65 -7.73 5.52 5.52
CA LEU A 65 -6.30 5.27 5.35
C LEU A 65 -5.86 5.43 3.89
N VAL A 66 -6.66 4.94 2.94
CA VAL A 66 -6.39 5.09 1.49
C VAL A 66 -6.48 6.55 1.06
N ALA A 67 -7.49 7.29 1.53
CA ALA A 67 -7.62 8.71 1.23
C ALA A 67 -6.42 9.51 1.77
N ASP A 68 -6.07 9.33 3.05
CA ASP A 68 -4.95 10.02 3.66
C ASP A 68 -3.62 9.68 2.93
N LEU A 69 -3.44 8.43 2.48
CA LEU A 69 -2.23 7.98 1.77
C LEU A 69 -2.17 8.56 0.36
N ALA A 70 -3.30 8.62 -0.35
CA ALA A 70 -3.40 9.25 -1.66
C ALA A 70 -3.04 10.73 -1.58
N ASP A 71 -3.65 11.49 -0.66
CA ASP A 71 -3.35 12.91 -0.44
C ASP A 71 -1.86 13.13 -0.13
N ARG A 72 -1.27 12.23 0.68
CA ARG A 72 0.16 12.31 1.03
C ARG A 72 1.07 12.04 -0.17
N ILE A 73 0.73 11.09 -1.03
CA ILE A 73 1.45 10.78 -2.28
C ILE A 73 1.35 11.96 -3.23
N GLU A 74 0.15 12.50 -3.47
CA GLU A 74 -0.04 13.67 -4.34
C GLU A 74 0.77 14.88 -3.84
N SER A 75 0.76 15.13 -2.54
CA SER A 75 1.56 16.19 -1.93
C SER A 75 3.07 15.94 -2.09
N ALA A 76 3.52 14.69 -1.95
CA ALA A 76 4.92 14.33 -2.14
C ALA A 76 5.35 14.49 -3.61
N GLU A 77 4.52 14.05 -4.55
CA GLU A 77 4.78 14.21 -5.98
C GLU A 77 4.79 15.68 -6.40
N SER A 78 3.89 16.50 -5.87
CA SER A 78 3.87 17.95 -6.13
C SER A 78 5.17 18.62 -5.66
N LEU A 79 5.61 18.33 -4.43
CA LEU A 79 6.87 18.83 -3.90
C LEU A 79 8.07 18.31 -4.71
N LEU A 80 8.04 17.04 -5.11
CA LEU A 80 9.11 16.45 -5.91
C LEU A 80 9.18 17.12 -7.29
N ARG A 81 8.05 17.34 -7.98
CA ARG A 81 8.00 18.10 -9.25
C ARG A 81 8.59 19.50 -9.10
N ALA A 82 8.37 20.16 -7.98
CA ALA A 82 8.91 21.49 -7.71
C ALA A 82 10.42 21.51 -7.39
N LEU A 83 10.98 20.38 -6.92
CA LEU A 83 12.39 20.26 -6.54
C LEU A 83 13.26 19.61 -7.61
N VAL A 84 12.66 18.84 -8.51
CA VAL A 84 13.38 18.15 -9.58
C VAL A 84 13.84 19.16 -10.63
N ASP A 85 15.13 19.09 -10.97
CA ASP A 85 15.70 19.81 -12.08
C ASP A 85 14.99 19.44 -13.39
N ALA A 86 14.51 20.43 -14.13
CA ALA A 86 13.87 20.22 -15.42
C ALA A 86 14.87 19.81 -16.51
N ASP A 87 16.14 20.20 -16.38
CA ASP A 87 17.18 19.99 -17.37
C ASP A 87 17.56 18.51 -17.50
N ASP A 88 17.84 18.09 -18.74
CA ASP A 88 18.09 16.69 -19.06
C ASP A 88 19.39 16.16 -18.46
N CYS A 89 19.33 14.90 -18.02
CA CYS A 89 20.52 14.17 -17.63
C CYS A 89 21.23 13.64 -18.89
N TRP A 90 22.55 13.70 -18.89
CA TRP A 90 23.37 13.01 -19.88
C TRP A 90 24.33 12.06 -19.18
N PHE A 91 24.51 10.88 -19.78
CA PHE A 91 25.18 9.75 -19.16
C PHE A 91 26.43 9.37 -19.93
N ASP A 92 27.45 8.88 -19.23
CA ASP A 92 28.61 8.27 -19.85
C ASP A 92 28.36 6.78 -20.20
N HIS A 93 29.39 6.08 -20.67
CA HIS A 93 29.28 4.67 -21.02
C HIS A 93 29.10 3.73 -19.81
N ASN A 94 29.34 4.21 -18.59
CA ASN A 94 29.10 3.49 -17.34
C ASN A 94 27.70 3.74 -16.78
N GLY A 95 26.94 4.67 -17.37
CA GLY A 95 25.62 5.06 -16.90
C GLY A 95 25.66 6.15 -15.81
N ASP A 96 26.80 6.81 -15.64
CA ASP A 96 26.99 7.87 -14.65
C ASP A 96 26.43 9.19 -15.16
N CYS A 97 25.62 9.87 -14.34
CA CYS A 97 25.07 11.17 -14.71
C CYS A 97 26.13 12.28 -14.61
N GLN A 98 26.52 12.79 -15.77
CA GLN A 98 27.53 13.83 -15.87
C GLN A 98 26.96 15.25 -15.74
N ALA A 99 25.65 15.42 -15.98
CA ALA A 99 24.95 16.70 -15.78
C ALA A 99 25.03 17.19 -14.32
N HIS A 100 24.94 16.26 -13.37
CA HIS A 100 24.94 16.55 -11.94
C HIS A 100 26.16 15.99 -11.19
N GLY A 101 27.17 15.49 -11.92
CA GLY A 101 28.42 14.99 -11.34
C GLY A 101 28.24 13.77 -10.43
N PHE A 102 27.38 12.84 -10.82
CA PHE A 102 27.04 11.64 -10.06
C PHE A 102 27.65 10.40 -10.73
N PHE A 103 28.58 9.73 -10.04
CA PHE A 103 29.46 8.68 -10.61
C PHE A 103 29.21 7.29 -10.03
N ASP A 104 27.95 6.99 -9.74
CA ASP A 104 27.49 5.68 -9.26
C ASP A 104 26.09 5.39 -9.85
N GLY A 105 25.99 5.55 -11.17
CA GLY A 105 24.74 5.37 -11.94
C GLY A 105 23.89 6.64 -12.10
N PRO A 106 22.55 6.50 -12.25
CA PRO A 106 21.67 7.63 -12.50
C PRO A 106 21.55 8.54 -11.27
N CYS A 107 21.62 9.85 -11.45
CA CYS A 107 21.46 10.80 -10.36
C CYS A 107 20.02 10.80 -9.81
N ALA A 108 19.84 11.43 -8.64
CA ALA A 108 18.53 11.55 -8.00
C ALA A 108 17.49 12.30 -8.86
N HIS A 109 17.92 13.22 -9.73
CA HIS A 109 17.01 13.94 -10.64
C HIS A 109 16.44 13.01 -11.71
N GLU A 110 17.28 12.20 -12.35
CA GLU A 110 16.82 11.18 -13.30
C GLU A 110 15.85 10.20 -12.65
N GLN A 111 16.21 9.67 -11.47
CA GLN A 111 15.35 8.74 -10.73
C GLN A 111 14.00 9.36 -10.36
N ALA A 112 13.99 10.63 -9.98
CA ALA A 112 12.76 11.35 -9.65
C ALA A 112 11.90 11.65 -10.89
N LYS A 113 12.50 11.98 -12.03
CA LYS A 113 11.77 12.12 -13.31
C LYS A 113 11.10 10.81 -13.72
N GLN A 114 11.82 9.70 -13.60
CA GLN A 114 11.28 8.36 -13.85
C GLN A 114 10.13 8.03 -12.91
N PHE A 115 10.28 8.31 -11.60
CA PHE A 115 9.21 8.12 -10.62
C PHE A 115 7.96 8.94 -10.94
N LEU A 116 8.13 10.21 -11.35
CA LEU A 116 7.05 11.12 -11.71
C LEU A 116 6.45 10.86 -13.10
N GLY A 117 7.01 9.92 -13.88
CA GLY A 117 6.59 9.66 -15.26
C GLY A 117 6.88 10.80 -16.23
N MET A 118 7.81 11.71 -15.89
CA MET A 118 8.23 12.83 -16.73
C MET A 118 9.08 12.27 -17.87
N LYS A 119 8.43 11.87 -18.97
CA LYS A 119 9.13 11.47 -20.20
C LYS A 119 9.74 12.70 -20.87
N GLU A 120 10.78 12.49 -21.67
CA GLU A 120 11.44 13.51 -22.52
C GLU A 120 10.50 14.36 -23.42
N ALA A 121 9.21 14.00 -23.51
CA ALA A 121 8.23 14.55 -24.44
C ALA A 121 7.30 15.64 -23.89
N ASP A 122 7.40 16.03 -22.61
CA ASP A 122 6.69 17.23 -22.08
C ASP A 122 7.45 18.55 -22.40
N ARG A 123 8.44 18.49 -23.31
CA ARG A 123 9.23 19.63 -23.81
C ARG A 123 8.48 20.41 -24.91
N GLY A 124 7.32 20.97 -24.57
CA GLY A 124 6.54 21.90 -25.41
C GLY A 124 6.52 23.31 -24.84
#